data_AF-A0A2W4L0L5-F1
#
_entry.id   AF-A0A2W4L0L5-F1
#
_cell.length_a   1.000
_cell.length_b   1.000
_cell.length_c   1.000
_cell.angle_alpha   90.00
_cell.angle_beta   90.00
_cell.angle_gamma   90.00
#
_symmetry.space_group_name_H-M   'P 1'
#
loop_
_entity.id
_entity.type
_entity.pdbx_description
1 polymer ?
#
loop_
_entity_poly.entity_id
_entity_poly.type
_entity_poly.pdbx_seq_one_letter_code
_entity_poly.pdbx_strand_id
1 'polypeptide(L)' 'MWDYVIGGVVDVSGPAEYWGSLHAALRADDHALHHRLIRLHDQLGLPPQISALRVFEVIAWREGRDRNYFY' A
#
# COMPACT_ATOMS: atom_id res chain seq x y z
N MET A 1 -0.14 -15.59 -11.75
CA MET A 1 1.21 -15.42 -12.32
C MET A 1 2.12 -15.01 -11.18
N TRP A 2 3.20 -15.76 -10.91
CA TRP A 2 4.18 -15.47 -9.86
C TRP A 2 5.48 -15.01 -10.53
N ASP A 3 6.10 -13.96 -9.99
CA ASP A 3 7.29 -13.32 -10.57
C ASP A 3 8.45 -13.42 -9.56
N TYR A 4 9.51 -14.11 -9.95
CA TYR A 4 10.66 -14.40 -9.09
C TYR A 4 11.57 -13.18 -8.89
N VAL A 5 11.59 -12.23 -9.83
CA VAL A 5 12.37 -11.00 -9.70
C VAL A 5 11.70 -10.12 -8.66
N ILE A 6 10.37 -9.97 -8.76
CA ILE A 6 9.59 -9.26 -7.75
C ILE A 6 9.78 -9.94 -6.39
N GLY A 7 9.72 -11.26 -6.34
CA GLY A 7 9.88 -12.00 -5.08
C GLY A 7 11.27 -11.97 -4.43
N GLY A 8 12.31 -11.56 -5.17
CA GLY A 8 13.64 -11.29 -4.60
C GLY A 8 13.83 -9.86 -4.13
N VAL A 9 13.00 -8.91 -4.62
CA VAL A 9 13.09 -7.47 -4.30
C VAL A 9 12.21 -7.11 -3.12
N VAL A 10 10.96 -7.57 -3.11
CA VAL A 10 10.18 -7.66 -1.89
C VAL A 10 10.58 -8.97 -1.25
N ASP A 11 11.16 -8.96 -0.06
CA ASP A 11 11.23 -10.18 0.72
C ASP A 11 9.79 -10.65 0.96
N VAL A 12 9.27 -11.51 0.07
CA VAL A 12 7.89 -12.04 0.16
C VAL A 12 7.77 -13.03 1.32
N SER A 13 8.89 -13.34 1.98
CA SER A 13 8.96 -13.99 3.28
C SER A 13 8.59 -13.03 4.42
N GLY A 14 8.48 -11.73 4.15
CA GLY A 14 7.77 -10.79 5.00
C GLY A 14 6.38 -11.35 5.30
N PRO A 15 5.90 -11.23 6.55
CA PRO A 15 4.86 -12.12 7.05
C PRO A 15 3.66 -12.03 6.12
N ALA A 16 3.18 -13.17 5.61
CA ALA A 16 1.97 -13.25 4.79
C ALA A 16 0.77 -12.50 5.45
N GLU A 17 0.85 -12.34 6.76
CA GLU A 17 0.02 -11.49 7.61
C GLU A 17 -0.05 -10.02 7.17
N TYR A 18 1.02 -9.41 6.63
CA TYR A 18 1.00 -8.03 6.16
C TYR A 18 0.02 -7.85 4.99
N TRP A 19 0.19 -8.63 3.93
CA TRP A 19 -0.69 -8.55 2.76
C TRP A 19 -2.11 -8.97 3.09
N GLY A 20 -2.28 -9.97 3.96
CA GLY A 20 -3.58 -10.36 4.50
C GLY A 20 -4.26 -9.24 5.28
N SER A 21 -3.52 -8.57 6.17
CA SER A 21 -4.02 -7.46 6.99
C SER A 21 -4.36 -6.23 6.15
N LEU A 22 -3.52 -5.90 5.17
CA LEU A 22 -3.79 -4.79 4.24
C LEU A 22 -5.05 -5.09 3.40
N HIS A 23 -5.17 -6.32 2.88
CA HIS A 23 -6.35 -6.73 2.13
C HIS A 23 -7.62 -6.67 2.98
N ALA A 24 -7.57 -7.13 4.24
CA ALA A 24 -8.68 -7.03 5.18
C ALA A 24 -9.05 -5.56 5.46
N ALA A 25 -8.07 -4.69 5.72
CA ALA A 25 -8.28 -3.27 5.99
C ALA A 25 -8.89 -2.52 4.79
N LEU A 26 -8.51 -2.88 3.56
CA LEU A 26 -9.08 -2.29 2.34
C LEU A 26 -10.54 -2.69 2.09
N ARG A 27 -11.01 -3.79 2.70
CA ARG A 27 -12.38 -4.31 2.56
C ARG A 27 -13.26 -4.03 3.78
N ALA A 28 -12.67 -3.70 4.92
CA ALA A 28 -13.39 -3.33 6.12
C ALA A 28 -14.21 -2.06 5.90
N ASP A 29 -15.26 -1.89 6.72
CA ASP A 29 -16.06 -0.68 6.83
C ASP A 29 -16.52 -0.11 5.48
N ASP A 30 -17.15 -0.95 4.66
CA ASP A 30 -17.61 -0.58 3.31
C ASP A 30 -16.50 0.11 2.48
N HIS A 31 -15.31 -0.49 2.50
CA HIS A 31 -14.16 0.00 1.75
C HIS A 31 -13.71 1.43 2.14
N ALA A 32 -13.93 1.87 3.38
CA ALA A 32 -13.63 3.23 3.83
C ALA A 32 -12.16 3.65 3.56
N LEU A 33 -11.19 2.77 3.80
CA LEU A 33 -9.78 3.03 3.50
C LEU A 33 -9.56 3.19 2.00
N HIS A 34 -10.11 2.30 1.18
CA HIS A 34 -9.99 2.38 -0.28
C HIS A 34 -10.59 3.69 -0.81
N HIS A 35 -11.78 4.07 -0.36
CA HIS A 35 -12.40 5.35 -0.73
C HIS A 35 -11.57 6.56 -0.27
N ARG A 36 -10.92 6.49 0.90
CA ARG A 36 -9.99 7.53 1.34
C ARG A 36 -8.79 7.64 0.40
N LEU A 37 -8.22 6.51 -0.03
CA LEU A 37 -7.09 6.51 -0.97
C LEU A 37 -7.46 7.08 -2.33
N ILE A 38 -8.67 6.79 -2.84
CA ILE A 38 -9.19 7.43 -4.06
C ILE A 38 -9.31 8.94 -3.89
N ARG A 39 -9.93 9.41 -2.80
CA ARG A 39 -10.04 10.85 -2.54
C ARG A 39 -8.68 11.55 -2.47
N LEU A 40 -7.69 10.92 -1.83
CA LEU A 40 -6.33 11.46 -1.78
C LEU A 40 -5.66 11.47 -3.16
N HIS A 41 -5.82 10.40 -3.95
CA HIS A 41 -5.35 10.34 -5.32
C HIS A 41 -5.89 11.52 -6.14
N ASP A 42 -7.20 11.77 -6.05
CA ASP A 42 -7.86 12.84 -6.79
C ASP A 42 -7.45 14.24 -6.29
N GLN A 43 -7.32 14.43 -4.97
CA GLN A 43 -6.86 15.69 -4.37
C GLN A 43 -5.43 16.05 -4.78
N LEU A 44 -4.58 15.05 -4.98
CA LEU A 44 -3.20 15.23 -5.43
C LEU A 44 -3.10 15.40 -6.95
N GLY A 45 -4.20 15.26 -7.69
CA GLY A 45 -4.22 15.37 -9.15
C GLY A 45 -3.37 14.30 -9.84
N LEU A 46 -3.28 13.10 -9.25
CA LEU A 46 -2.43 12.05 -9.78
C LEU A 46 -2.99 11.49 -11.10
N PRO A 47 -2.13 11.10 -12.06
CA PRO A 47 -2.57 10.46 -13.29
C PRO A 47 -3.26 9.12 -12.99
N PRO A 48 -4.29 8.71 -13.76
CA PRO A 48 -5.04 7.48 -13.52
C PRO A 48 -4.21 6.19 -13.63
N GLN A 49 -3.00 6.27 -14.21
CA GLN A 49 -2.05 5.16 -14.25
C GLN A 49 -1.44 4.86 -12.86
N ILE A 50 -1.50 5.83 -11.94
CA ILE A 50 -1.05 5.66 -10.56
C ILE A 50 -2.23 5.12 -9.75
N SER A 51 -2.11 3.90 -9.26
CA SER A 51 -3.19 3.31 -8.47
C SER A 51 -3.34 4.01 -7.11
N ALA A 52 -4.55 4.01 -6.57
CA ALA A 52 -4.80 4.43 -5.18
C ALA A 52 -3.98 3.62 -4.16
N LEU A 53 -3.58 2.39 -4.50
CA LEU A 53 -2.69 1.58 -3.67
C LEU A 53 -1.26 2.15 -3.63
N ARG A 54 -0.77 2.75 -4.73
CA ARG A 54 0.53 3.43 -4.73
C ARG A 54 0.56 4.63 -3.77
N VAL A 55 -0.57 5.33 -3.62
CA VAL A 55 -0.71 6.40 -2.61
C VAL A 55 -0.50 5.85 -1.21
N PHE A 56 -1.11 4.69 -0.89
CA PHE A 56 -0.90 4.01 0.39
C PHE A 56 0.57 3.64 0.60
N GLU A 57 1.22 3.01 -0.38
CA GLU A 57 2.62 2.58 -0.29
C GLU A 57 3.56 3.75 0.04
N VAL A 58 3.37 4.90 -0.62
CA VAL A 58 4.19 6.10 -0.39
C VAL A 58 3.95 6.70 1.00
N ILE A 59 2.69 6.76 1.45
CA ILE A 59 2.37 7.25 2.80
C ILE A 59 2.96 6.32 3.86
N ALA A 60 2.82 5.00 3.69
CA ALA A 60 3.37 4.01 4.62
C ALA A 60 4.89 4.08 4.69
N TRP A 61 5.56 4.25 3.54
CA TRP A 61 7.01 4.47 3.48
C TRP A 61 7.42 5.74 4.23
N ARG A 62 6.73 6.87 3.98
CA ARG A 62 7.04 8.15 4.63
C ARG A 62 6.85 8.06 6.15
N GLU A 63 5.74 7.49 6.61
CA GLU A 63 5.47 7.27 8.03
C GLU A 63 6.54 6.40 8.68
N GLY A 64 6.93 5.29 8.07
CA GLY A 64 7.96 4.43 8.64
C GLY A 64 9.35 5.06 8.60
N ARG A 65 9.66 5.91 7.61
CA ARG A 65 10.88 6.72 7.62
C ARG A 65 10.88 7.73 8.76
N ASP A 66 9.78 8.47 8.93
CA ASP A 66 9.65 9.51 9.97
C ASP A 66 9.66 8.91 11.39
N ARG A 67 9.16 7.67 11.54
CA ARG A 67 9.13 6.92 12.79
C ARG A 67 10.35 6.02 13.01
N ASN A 68 11.32 6.05 12.10
CA ASN A 68 12.52 5.22 12.13
C ASN A 68 12.26 3.70 12.21
N TYR A 69 11.22 3.21 11.52
CA TYR A 69 10.90 1.77 11.43
C TYR A 69 11.74 1.01 10.38
N PHE A 70 12.52 1.73 9.56
CA PHE A 70 13.29 1.16 8.45
C PHE A 70 14.82 1.32 8.63
N TYR A 71 15.29 1.71 9.82
CA TYR A 71 16.72 1.83 10.19
C TYR A 71 17.00 1.20 11.55
#